data_AF-A0A6U9YLF5-F1
#
_entry.id   AF-A0A6U9YLF5-F1
#
_cell.length_a   1.000
_cell.length_b   1.000
_cell.length_c   1.000
_cell.angle_alpha   90.00
_cell.angle_beta   90.00
_cell.angle_gamma   90.00
#
_symmetry.space_group_name_H-M   'P 1'
#
loop_
_entity.id
_entity.type
_entity.pdbx_description
1 polymer ?
#
loop_
_entity_poly.entity_id
_entity_poly.type
_entity_poly.pdbx_seq_one_letter_code
_entity_poly.pdbx_strand_id
1 'polypeptide(L)'
;MHGETMRDRHWTQLMTVTKKTFEKGPEFCFKDLMELQLHEFADDVSEIVDQSVKEAKIEKKLTAIKTIWSKMPVSFDCSNPDCPLLGDLGEVIERLEGDSLEMMGMTSQGRFIEFCKPVVDEWSGKLRAIDGTLSVWTKVQANWCRLEPIFMQS
;
A
#
# COMPACT_ATOMS: atom_id res chain seq x y z
N MET A 1 -10.69 22.28 -5.71
CA MET A 1 -10.58 21.25 -6.75
C MET A 1 -9.31 21.46 -7.60
N HIS A 2 -8.14 21.63 -6.97
CA HIS A 2 -6.86 21.75 -7.69
C HIS A 2 -6.24 20.37 -7.91
N GLY A 3 -6.59 19.75 -9.03
CA GLY A 3 -5.63 19.19 -9.99
C GLY A 3 -4.85 17.90 -9.73
N GLU A 4 -4.58 17.45 -8.49
CA GLU A 4 -3.64 16.31 -8.29
C GLU A 4 -4.29 14.97 -7.90
N THR A 5 -5.53 14.95 -7.41
CA THR A 5 -6.18 13.70 -6.96
C THR A 5 -7.10 13.09 -8.01
N MET A 6 -7.62 13.90 -8.93
CA MET A 6 -8.55 13.48 -9.98
C MET A 6 -7.81 12.87 -11.17
N ARG A 7 -8.00 11.56 -11.41
CA ARG A 7 -7.46 10.83 -12.56
C ARG A 7 -8.51 10.67 -13.66
N ASP A 8 -8.10 10.23 -14.84
CA ASP A 8 -8.98 10.07 -16.02
C ASP A 8 -10.24 9.23 -15.74
N ARG A 9 -10.14 8.23 -14.85
CA ARG A 9 -11.30 7.44 -14.39
C ARG A 9 -12.36 8.27 -13.68
N HIS A 10 -11.97 9.22 -12.83
CA HIS A 10 -12.89 10.09 -12.10
C HIS A 10 -13.54 11.09 -13.04
N TRP A 11 -12.79 11.58 -14.04
CA TRP A 11 -13.35 12.40 -15.12
C TRP A 11 -14.35 11.62 -15.96
N THR A 12 -14.10 10.34 -16.24
CA THR A 12 -15.04 9.46 -16.94
C THR A 12 -16.31 9.23 -16.13
N GLN A 13 -16.20 9.06 -14.80
CA GLN A 13 -17.37 9.00 -13.90
C GLN A 13 -18.18 10.31 -13.93
N LEU A 14 -17.51 11.47 -13.88
CA LEU A 14 -18.18 12.77 -13.98
C LEU A 14 -18.93 12.94 -15.30
N MET A 15 -18.33 12.54 -16.43
CA MET A 15 -18.98 12.56 -17.74
C MET A 15 -20.23 11.66 -17.78
N THR A 16 -20.17 10.51 -17.11
CA THR A 16 -21.28 9.56 -17.02
C THR A 16 -22.44 10.13 -16.21
N VAL A 17 -22.16 10.72 -15.04
CA VAL A 17 -23.16 11.33 -14.15
C VAL A 17 -23.84 12.52 -14.82
N THR A 18 -23.04 13.42 -15.41
CA THR A 18 -23.55 14.63 -16.08
C THR A 18 -24.17 14.36 -17.44
N LYS A 19 -24.03 13.12 -17.97
CA LYS A 19 -24.43 12.70 -19.32
C LYS A 19 -23.85 13.60 -20.42
N LYS A 20 -22.68 14.19 -20.15
CA LYS A 20 -21.97 15.10 -21.04
C LYS A 20 -20.57 14.54 -21.29
N THR A 21 -20.23 14.37 -22.55
CA THR A 21 -18.88 13.99 -22.99
C THR A 21 -18.05 15.25 -23.23
N PHE A 22 -16.83 15.27 -22.72
CA PHE A 22 -15.84 16.29 -23.05
C PHE A 22 -14.45 15.66 -23.15
N GLU A 23 -13.58 16.22 -23.99
CA GLU A 23 -12.17 15.79 -24.07
C GLU A 23 -11.31 16.70 -23.20
N LYS A 24 -10.52 16.09 -22.30
CA LYS A 24 -9.51 16.79 -21.51
C LYS A 24 -8.27 17.09 -22.36
N GLY A 25 -8.40 18.00 -23.32
CA GLY A 25 -7.30 18.52 -24.13
C GLY A 25 -6.49 19.60 -23.39
N PRO A 26 -5.37 20.08 -23.97
CA PRO A 26 -4.62 21.23 -23.45
C PRO A 26 -5.44 22.53 -23.39
N GLU A 27 -6.57 22.60 -24.10
CA GLU A 27 -7.52 23.71 -24.11
C GLU A 27 -8.58 23.62 -22.97
N PHE A 28 -8.56 22.56 -22.15
CA PHE A 28 -9.56 22.37 -21.09
C PHE A 28 -9.54 23.54 -20.11
N CYS A 29 -10.66 24.24 -20.01
CA CYS A 29 -10.78 25.47 -19.24
C CYS A 29 -11.99 25.44 -18.30
N PHE A 30 -12.04 26.43 -17.39
CA PHE A 30 -13.13 26.57 -16.42
C PHE A 30 -14.52 26.69 -17.09
N LYS A 31 -14.56 27.18 -18.33
CA LYS A 31 -15.80 27.30 -19.10
C LYS A 31 -16.39 25.92 -19.42
N ASP A 32 -15.57 24.96 -19.82
CA ASP A 32 -16.01 23.58 -20.10
C ASP A 32 -16.57 22.93 -18.82
N LEU A 33 -15.96 23.25 -17.67
CA LEU A 33 -16.40 22.79 -16.36
C LEU A 33 -17.72 23.44 -15.91
N MET A 34 -17.98 24.69 -16.30
CA MET A 34 -19.27 25.36 -16.11
C MET A 34 -20.34 24.76 -17.03
N GLU A 35 -20.00 24.41 -18.28
CA GLU A 35 -20.89 23.78 -19.25
C GLU A 35 -21.34 22.37 -18.81
N LEU A 36 -20.56 21.70 -17.95
CA LEU A 36 -20.96 20.44 -17.32
C LEU A 36 -22.12 20.59 -16.31
N GLN A 37 -22.46 21.81 -15.88
CA GLN A 37 -23.51 22.08 -14.90
C GLN A 37 -23.38 21.20 -13.64
N LEU A 38 -22.16 21.01 -13.14
CA LEU A 38 -21.86 20.15 -11.98
C LEU A 38 -22.67 20.50 -10.72
N HIS A 39 -23.16 21.74 -10.63
CA HIS A 39 -24.03 22.20 -9.55
C HIS A 39 -25.40 21.51 -9.53
N GLU A 40 -25.89 20.99 -10.65
CA GLU A 40 -27.14 20.20 -10.72
C GLU A 40 -26.95 18.77 -10.20
N PHE A 41 -25.69 18.30 -10.12
CA PHE A 41 -25.29 16.96 -9.67
C PHE A 41 -24.35 17.02 -8.46
N ALA A 42 -24.52 18.03 -7.60
CA ALA A 42 -23.55 18.38 -6.56
C ALA A 42 -23.18 17.21 -5.64
N ASP A 43 -24.16 16.38 -5.27
CA ASP A 43 -23.95 15.22 -4.39
C ASP A 43 -23.06 14.15 -5.05
N ASP A 44 -23.38 13.76 -6.29
CA ASP A 44 -22.60 12.77 -7.05
C ASP A 44 -21.17 13.27 -7.34
N VAL A 45 -21.04 14.55 -7.69
CA VAL A 45 -19.74 15.19 -7.95
C VAL A 45 -18.91 15.22 -6.67
N SER A 46 -19.51 15.54 -5.52
CA SER A 46 -18.83 15.51 -4.22
C SER A 46 -18.35 14.10 -3.89
N GLU A 47 -19.17 13.07 -4.15
CA GLU A 47 -18.79 11.68 -3.90
C GLU A 47 -17.58 11.25 -4.75
N ILE A 48 -17.56 11.61 -6.04
CA ILE A 48 -16.43 11.32 -6.94
C ILE A 48 -15.15 12.04 -6.48
N VAL A 49 -15.27 13.31 -6.08
CA VAL A 49 -14.13 14.07 -5.57
C VAL A 49 -13.61 13.44 -4.27
N ASP A 50 -14.49 13.09 -3.34
CA ASP A 50 -14.13 12.42 -2.09
C ASP A 50 -13.46 11.06 -2.34
N GLN A 51 -13.96 10.29 -3.31
CA GLN A 51 -13.31 9.06 -3.76
C GLN A 51 -11.89 9.34 -4.25
N SER A 52 -11.71 10.34 -5.13
CA SER A 52 -10.40 10.68 -5.68
C SER A 52 -9.36 11.02 -4.61
N VAL A 53 -9.77 11.75 -3.57
CA VAL A 53 -8.90 12.16 -2.46
C VAL A 53 -8.50 10.96 -1.61
N LYS A 54 -9.44 10.06 -1.33
CA LYS A 54 -9.16 8.82 -0.57
C LYS A 54 -8.22 7.90 -1.34
N GLU A 55 -8.46 7.69 -2.63
CA GLU A 55 -7.60 6.86 -3.49
C GLU A 55 -6.17 7.42 -3.54
N ALA A 56 -6.00 8.72 -3.75
CA ALA A 56 -4.69 9.36 -3.78
C ALA A 56 -3.93 9.17 -2.44
N LYS A 57 -4.64 9.23 -1.30
CA LYS A 57 -4.05 8.99 0.01
C LYS A 57 -3.54 7.55 0.15
N ILE A 58 -4.31 6.58 -0.34
CA ILE A 58 -3.93 5.16 -0.32
C ILE A 58 -2.73 4.90 -1.22
N GLU A 59 -2.73 5.44 -2.44
CA GLU A 59 -1.62 5.28 -3.38
C GLU A 59 -0.31 5.85 -2.82
N LYS A 60 -0.38 7.01 -2.15
CA LYS A 60 0.78 7.62 -1.49
C LYS A 60 1.33 6.71 -0.39
N LYS A 61 0.46 6.17 0.47
CA LYS A 61 0.84 5.25 1.54
C LYS A 61 1.41 3.93 0.99
N LEU A 62 0.76 3.34 -0.01
CA LEU A 62 1.26 2.16 -0.71
C LEU A 62 2.66 2.42 -1.26
N THR A 63 2.89 3.54 -1.95
CA THR A 63 4.20 3.89 -2.51
C THR A 63 5.27 4.02 -1.44
N ALA A 64 4.93 4.58 -0.28
CA ALA A 64 5.84 4.65 0.86
C ALA A 64 6.20 3.24 1.37
N ILE A 65 5.22 2.36 1.58
CA ILE A 65 5.43 0.95 1.95
C ILE A 65 6.33 0.27 0.91
N LYS A 66 6.07 0.40 -0.40
CA LYS A 66 6.92 -0.23 -1.43
C LYS A 66 8.37 0.23 -1.35
N THR A 67 8.56 1.53 -1.17
CA THR A 67 9.90 2.15 -1.11
C THR A 67 10.68 1.64 0.09
N ILE A 68 10.02 1.54 1.23
CA ILE A 68 10.63 1.10 2.49
C ILE A 68 11.01 -0.37 2.39
N TRP A 69 10.09 -1.24 1.98
CA TRP A 69 10.35 -2.67 1.83
C TRP A 69 11.34 -3.00 0.71
N SER A 70 11.53 -2.11 -0.28
CA SER A 70 12.59 -2.26 -1.29
C SER A 70 14.00 -2.00 -0.75
N LYS A 71 14.12 -1.32 0.39
CA LYS A 71 15.39 -0.89 1.00
C LYS A 71 15.60 -1.45 2.41
N MET A 72 14.64 -2.20 2.93
CA MET A 72 14.67 -2.71 4.30
C MET A 72 15.86 -3.66 4.48
N PRO A 73 16.86 -3.32 5.30
CA PRO A 73 18.00 -4.18 5.51
C PRO A 73 17.64 -5.32 6.46
N VAL A 74 18.14 -6.52 6.17
CA VAL A 74 18.22 -7.62 7.12
C VAL A 74 19.69 -7.91 7.35
N SER A 75 20.11 -7.88 8.62
CA SER A 75 21.49 -8.17 8.99
C SER A 75 21.68 -9.66 9.23
N PHE A 76 22.89 -10.15 8.97
CA PHE A 76 23.31 -11.50 9.31
C PHE A 76 24.58 -11.44 10.14
N ASP A 77 24.62 -12.22 11.21
CA ASP A 77 25.83 -12.53 11.94
C ASP A 77 26.55 -13.69 11.24
N CYS A 78 27.73 -13.38 10.68
CA CYS A 78 28.57 -14.33 9.95
C CYS A 78 29.75 -14.83 10.80
N SER A 79 29.66 -14.74 12.14
CA SER A 79 30.71 -15.23 13.05
C SER A 79 31.00 -16.72 12.85
N ASN A 80 30.00 -17.50 12.45
CA ASN A 80 30.18 -18.86 11.93
C ASN A 80 30.06 -18.82 10.39
N PRO A 81 31.17 -19.00 9.63
CA PRO A 81 31.15 -18.94 8.16
C PRO A 81 30.24 -19.99 7.52
N ASP A 82 30.09 -21.15 8.18
CA ASP A 82 29.31 -22.28 7.68
C ASP A 82 27.81 -22.15 8.05
N CYS A 83 27.47 -21.27 8.99
CA CYS A 83 26.09 -21.04 9.43
C CYS A 83 25.85 -19.57 9.83
N PRO A 84 25.65 -18.67 8.84
CA PRO A 84 25.25 -17.29 9.12
C PRO A 84 23.86 -17.24 9.76
N LEU A 85 23.75 -16.51 10.87
CA LEU A 85 22.50 -16.37 11.61
C LEU A 85 21.86 -15.02 11.29
N LEU A 86 20.53 -14.95 11.30
CA LEU A 86 19.84 -13.66 11.19
C LEU A 86 20.19 -12.80 12.42
N GLY A 87 20.53 -11.54 12.18
CA GLY A 87 20.80 -10.55 13.21
C GLY A 87 19.51 -9.97 13.81
N ASP A 88 19.61 -8.77 14.37
CA ASP A 88 18.45 -8.11 15.00
C ASP A 88 17.35 -7.81 13.97
N LEU A 89 16.13 -8.20 14.33
CA LEU A 89 14.91 -8.04 13.55
C LEU A 89 13.93 -7.05 14.20
N GLY A 90 14.26 -6.44 15.35
CA GLY A 90 13.33 -5.59 16.09
C GLY A 90 12.67 -4.51 15.22
N GLU A 91 13.48 -3.72 14.51
CA GLU A 91 12.98 -2.68 13.60
C GLU A 91 12.13 -3.24 12.45
N VAL A 92 12.55 -4.38 11.88
CA VAL A 92 11.83 -5.03 10.77
C VAL A 92 10.46 -5.52 11.22
N ILE A 93 10.36 -6.11 12.41
CA ILE A 93 9.11 -6.62 12.99
C ILE A 93 8.19 -5.46 13.37
N GLU A 94 8.69 -4.45 14.08
CA GLU A 94 7.90 -3.26 14.44
C GLU A 94 7.32 -2.61 13.18
N ARG A 95 8.14 -2.49 12.13
CA ARG A 95 7.69 -1.94 10.86
C ARG A 95 6.63 -2.79 10.19
N LEU A 96 6.83 -4.10 10.17
CA LEU A 96 5.90 -5.06 9.59
C LEU A 96 4.53 -5.02 10.24
N GLU A 97 4.49 -4.92 11.56
CA GLU A 97 3.25 -4.77 12.33
C GLU A 97 2.53 -3.46 11.98
N GLY A 98 3.28 -2.34 11.96
CA GLY A 98 2.74 -1.03 11.61
C GLY A 98 2.17 -0.96 10.19
N ASP A 99 2.94 -1.42 9.19
CA ASP A 99 2.49 -1.43 7.79
C ASP A 99 1.32 -2.41 7.59
N SER A 100 1.30 -3.55 8.30
CA SER A 100 0.18 -4.50 8.25
C SER A 100 -1.12 -3.91 8.82
N LEU A 101 -1.03 -3.16 9.92
CA LEU A 101 -2.18 -2.45 10.49
C LEU A 101 -2.68 -1.36 9.53
N GLU A 102 -1.76 -0.65 8.89
CA GLU A 102 -2.10 0.38 7.92
C GLU A 102 -2.84 -0.20 6.70
N MET A 103 -2.37 -1.34 6.19
CA MET A 103 -3.01 -2.07 5.09
C MET A 103 -4.41 -2.56 5.47
N MET A 104 -4.59 -3.06 6.70
CA MET A 104 -5.92 -3.43 7.22
C MET A 104 -6.87 -2.24 7.29
N GLY A 105 -6.36 -1.08 7.72
CA GLY A 105 -7.12 0.18 7.77
C GLY A 105 -7.43 0.78 6.40
N MET A 106 -6.69 0.42 5.35
CA MET A 106 -7.06 0.75 3.96
C MET A 106 -8.20 -0.14 3.49
N THR A 107 -8.11 -1.46 3.72
CA THR A 107 -9.12 -2.43 3.28
C THR A 107 -10.49 -2.17 3.90
N SER A 108 -10.54 -1.64 5.13
CA SER A 108 -11.80 -1.30 5.82
C SER A 108 -12.56 -0.12 5.18
N GLN A 109 -11.95 0.64 4.27
CA GLN A 109 -12.59 1.80 3.60
C GLN A 109 -13.57 1.41 2.48
N GLY A 110 -13.70 0.12 2.18
CA GLY A 110 -14.81 -0.42 1.37
C GLY A 110 -14.86 0.10 -0.06
N ARG A 111 -16.03 0.54 -0.52
CA ARG A 111 -16.29 0.93 -1.93
C ARG A 111 -15.37 2.04 -2.47
N PHE A 112 -14.79 2.87 -1.61
CA PHE A 112 -13.92 3.99 -2.01
C PHE A 112 -12.52 3.55 -2.46
N ILE A 113 -12.23 2.25 -2.44
CA ILE A 113 -10.92 1.70 -2.72
C ILE A 113 -10.95 0.58 -3.76
N GLU A 114 -12.07 0.37 -4.47
CA GLU A 114 -12.20 -0.73 -5.45
C GLU A 114 -11.03 -0.75 -6.45
N PHE A 115 -10.62 0.42 -6.95
CA PHE A 115 -9.51 0.52 -7.87
C PHE A 115 -8.14 0.21 -7.23
N CYS A 116 -7.96 0.54 -5.95
CA CYS A 116 -6.72 0.27 -5.23
C CYS A 116 -6.69 -1.15 -4.63
N LYS A 117 -7.85 -1.80 -4.49
CA LYS A 117 -8.04 -3.07 -3.80
C LYS A 117 -7.09 -4.18 -4.29
N PRO A 118 -6.90 -4.41 -5.60
CA PRO A 118 -5.99 -5.45 -6.07
C PRO A 118 -4.55 -5.24 -5.58
N VAL A 119 -4.08 -3.99 -5.59
CA VAL A 119 -2.72 -3.63 -5.16
C VAL A 119 -2.59 -3.71 -3.64
N VAL A 120 -3.62 -3.31 -2.89
CA VAL A 120 -3.66 -3.44 -1.44
C VAL A 120 -3.64 -4.92 -1.04
N ASP A 121 -4.46 -5.75 -1.66
CA ASP A 121 -4.55 -7.19 -1.36
C ASP A 121 -3.23 -7.90 -1.70
N GLU A 122 -2.58 -7.55 -2.82
CA GLU A 122 -1.26 -8.06 -3.19
C GLU A 122 -0.20 -7.74 -2.13
N TRP A 123 -0.11 -6.47 -1.70
CA TRP A 123 0.88 -6.05 -0.71
C TRP A 123 0.58 -6.61 0.68
N SER A 124 -0.70 -6.73 1.05
CA SER A 124 -1.09 -7.41 2.29
C SER A 124 -0.64 -8.87 2.29
N GLY A 125 -0.77 -9.56 1.15
CA GLY A 125 -0.25 -10.91 0.97
C GLY A 125 1.27 -11.00 1.12
N LYS A 126 2.01 -10.05 0.53
CA LYS A 126 3.48 -9.97 0.66
C LYS A 126 3.93 -9.77 2.11
N LEU A 127 3.33 -8.82 2.83
CA LEU A 127 3.65 -8.58 4.24
C LEU A 127 3.35 -9.81 5.10
N ARG A 128 2.21 -10.48 4.87
CA ARG A 128 1.88 -11.73 5.58
C ARG A 128 2.88 -12.86 5.30
N ALA A 129 3.36 -12.98 4.06
CA ALA A 129 4.37 -13.96 3.71
C ALA A 129 5.71 -13.69 4.41
N ILE A 130 6.10 -12.41 4.50
CA ILE A 130 7.29 -11.98 5.24
C ILE A 130 7.14 -12.34 6.72
N ASP A 131 6.01 -12.01 7.35
CA ASP A 131 5.73 -12.31 8.75
C ASP A 131 5.82 -13.82 9.05
N GLY A 132 5.16 -14.64 8.23
CA GLY A 132 5.21 -16.10 8.36
C GLY A 132 6.62 -16.65 8.21
N THR A 133 7.38 -16.13 7.24
CA THR A 133 8.76 -16.57 6.98
C THR A 133 9.68 -16.20 8.14
N LEU A 134 9.64 -14.96 8.62
CA LEU A 134 10.45 -14.50 9.74
C LEU A 134 10.09 -15.26 11.03
N SER A 135 8.80 -15.50 11.29
CA SER A 135 8.36 -16.26 12.47
C SER A 135 8.93 -17.68 12.49
N VAL A 136 8.89 -18.38 11.35
CA VAL A 136 9.46 -19.73 11.22
C VAL A 136 10.97 -19.68 11.33
N TRP A 137 11.64 -18.76 10.65
CA TRP A 137 13.09 -18.63 10.68
C TRP A 137 13.61 -18.40 12.10
N THR A 138 13.05 -17.44 12.83
CA THR A 138 13.46 -17.12 14.20
C THR A 138 13.29 -18.32 15.13
N LYS A 139 12.23 -19.12 14.96
CA LYS A 139 12.03 -20.36 15.73
C LYS A 139 13.07 -21.42 15.40
N VAL A 140 13.37 -21.63 14.12
CA VAL A 140 14.37 -22.60 13.66
C VAL A 140 15.75 -22.19 14.16
N GLN A 141 16.12 -20.91 14.01
CA GLN A 141 17.39 -20.37 14.48
C GLN A 141 17.53 -20.48 16.00
N ALA A 142 16.50 -20.13 16.77
CA ALA A 142 16.53 -20.28 18.23
C ALA A 142 16.72 -21.75 18.67
N ASN A 143 16.07 -22.68 17.98
CA ASN A 143 16.27 -24.11 18.23
C ASN A 143 17.68 -24.57 17.83
N TRP A 144 18.21 -24.11 16.71
CA TRP A 144 19.56 -24.39 16.26
C TRP A 144 20.60 -23.92 17.28
N CYS A 145 20.57 -22.64 17.68
CA CYS A 145 21.52 -22.09 18.65
C CYS A 145 21.48 -22.82 20.01
N ARG A 146 20.33 -23.41 20.37
CA ARG A 146 20.20 -24.23 21.58
C ARG A 146 20.81 -25.64 21.42
N LEU A 147 20.69 -26.22 20.23
CA LEU A 147 21.14 -27.59 19.96
C LEU A 147 22.62 -27.66 19.53
N GLU A 148 23.12 -26.65 18.82
CA GLU A 148 24.49 -26.59 18.30
C GLU A 148 25.55 -26.87 19.38
N PRO A 149 25.52 -26.25 20.58
CA PRO A 149 26.51 -26.55 21.63
C PRO A 149 26.44 -27.99 22.13
N ILE A 150 25.25 -28.61 22.15
CA ILE A 150 25.05 -29.98 22.64
C ILE A 150 25.70 -30.99 21.68
N PHE A 151 25.55 -30.77 20.37
CA PHE A 151 26.07 -31.68 19.35
C PHE A 151 27.54 -31.43 19.01
N MET A 152 28.03 -30.20 19.16
CA MET A 152 29.42 -29.83 18.84
C MET A 152 30.39 -30.01 20.01
N GLN A 153 29.90 -30.22 21.24
CA GLN A 153 30.72 -30.51 22.43
C GLN A 153 30.80 -32.01 22.78
N SER A 154 30.23 -32.89 21.95
CA SER A 154 30.33 -34.36 22.07
C SER A 154 31.23 -34.95 20.99
#